data_AF-A0A4Q0VGU3-F1
#
_entry.id   AF-A0A4Q0VGU3-F1
#
_cell.length_a   1.000
_cell.length_b   1.000
_cell.length_c   1.000
_cell.angle_alpha   90.00
_cell.angle_beta   90.00
_cell.angle_gamma   90.00
#
_symmetry.space_group_name_H-M   'P 1'
#
loop_
_entity.id
_entity.type
_entity.pdbx_description
1 polymer ?
#
loop_
_entity_poly.entity_id
_entity_poly.type
_entity_poly.pdbx_seq_one_letter_code
_entity_poly.pdbx_strand_id
1 'polypeptide(L)'
;SQATNQVPMDKWQNEEKEYLHEQPANLLNPFFEEDITRIVSKESMVNFRKCKYSVDPRYIGRTVDIELTDNEQRIQIYYNGEMIRSHNITTNQFNYDKQDRVRILGSDLLKGQSEQDIQAYIAEHLSEYDQV
;
A
#
# COMPACT_ATOMS: atom_id res chain seq x y z
N SER A 1 15.25 -32.09 -22.75
CA SER A 1 16.53 -31.85 -22.04
C SER A 1 17.60 -32.72 -22.67
N GLN A 2 18.84 -32.24 -22.78
CA GLN A 2 19.96 -33.02 -23.34
C GLN A 2 20.20 -34.34 -22.59
N ALA A 3 19.74 -34.46 -21.33
CA ALA A 3 19.87 -35.67 -20.52
C ALA A 3 18.84 -36.78 -20.86
N THR A 4 17.69 -36.43 -21.41
CA THR A 4 16.56 -37.34 -21.65
C THR A 4 16.14 -37.42 -23.12
N ASN A 5 16.66 -36.53 -23.98
CA ASN A 5 16.27 -36.36 -25.39
C ASN A 5 14.76 -36.17 -25.64
N GLN A 6 13.98 -35.89 -24.59
CA GLN A 6 12.56 -35.58 -24.66
C GLN A 6 12.32 -34.07 -24.58
N VAL A 7 11.21 -33.63 -25.18
CA VAL A 7 10.71 -32.26 -25.03
C VAL A 7 10.21 -32.08 -23.58
N PRO A 8 10.65 -31.05 -22.84
CA PRO A 8 10.28 -30.87 -21.44
C PRO A 8 8.77 -30.85 -21.18
N MET A 9 8.00 -30.23 -22.08
CA MET A 9 6.55 -30.15 -21.93
C MET A 9 5.88 -31.52 -22.07
N ASP A 10 6.28 -32.32 -23.05
CA ASP A 10 5.72 -33.65 -23.30
C ASP A 10 6.03 -34.60 -22.14
N LYS A 11 7.26 -34.54 -21.61
CA LYS A 11 7.66 -35.33 -20.45
C LYS A 11 6.87 -34.95 -19.20
N TRP A 12 6.69 -33.65 -18.94
CA TRP A 12 5.88 -33.18 -17.84
C TRP A 12 4.43 -33.69 -17.95
N GLN A 13 3.80 -33.53 -19.12
CA GLN A 13 2.40 -33.92 -19.33
C GLN A 13 2.16 -35.43 -19.22
N ASN A 14 3.05 -36.23 -19.83
CA ASN A 14 2.81 -37.66 -20.02
C ASN A 14 3.41 -38.54 -18.92
N GLU A 15 4.42 -38.05 -18.19
CA GLU A 15 5.16 -38.86 -17.22
C GLU A 15 5.20 -38.21 -15.84
N GLU A 16 5.53 -36.92 -15.70
CA GLU A 16 5.84 -36.37 -14.37
C GLU A 16 4.61 -35.84 -13.62
N LYS A 17 3.58 -35.35 -14.34
CA LYS A 17 2.42 -34.67 -13.74
C LYS A 17 1.60 -35.58 -12.82
N GLU A 18 1.49 -36.86 -13.12
CA GLU A 18 0.69 -37.81 -12.33
C GLU A 18 1.27 -38.09 -10.93
N TYR A 19 2.56 -37.82 -10.73
CA TYR A 19 3.25 -37.98 -9.45
C TYR A 19 3.22 -36.72 -8.57
N LEU A 20 2.61 -35.62 -9.03
CA LEU A 20 2.48 -34.40 -8.22
C LEU A 20 1.42 -34.58 -7.14
N HIS A 21 1.76 -34.15 -5.92
CA HIS A 21 0.81 -34.10 -4.82
C HIS A 21 -0.17 -32.94 -4.98
N GLU A 22 -1.38 -33.08 -4.42
CA GLU A 22 -2.31 -31.97 -4.29
C GLU A 22 -1.70 -30.82 -3.50
N GLN A 23 -1.97 -29.60 -3.95
CA GLN A 23 -1.43 -28.41 -3.30
C GLN A 23 -2.04 -28.25 -1.89
N PRO A 24 -1.24 -28.16 -0.82
CA PRO A 24 -1.76 -27.88 0.50
C PRO A 24 -2.34 -26.46 0.53
N ALA A 25 -3.53 -26.31 1.12
CA ALA A 25 -4.32 -25.06 1.09
C ALA A 25 -3.56 -23.82 1.61
N ASN A 26 -2.51 -24.00 2.41
CA ASN A 26 -1.76 -22.91 3.05
C ASN A 26 -0.23 -23.00 2.86
N LEU A 27 0.25 -23.82 1.90
CA LEU A 27 1.70 -24.01 1.70
C LEU A 27 2.42 -22.69 1.38
N LEU A 28 1.72 -21.77 0.71
CA LEU A 28 2.27 -20.52 0.22
C LEU A 28 2.12 -19.35 1.20
N ASN A 29 1.31 -19.47 2.26
CA ASN A 29 1.06 -18.40 3.23
C ASN A 29 2.36 -17.77 3.79
N PRO A 30 3.40 -18.55 4.16
CA PRO A 30 4.65 -17.98 4.66
C PRO A 30 5.44 -17.15 3.64
N PHE A 31 5.12 -17.26 2.34
CA PHE A 31 5.78 -16.51 1.26
C PHE A 31 5.08 -15.19 0.95
N PHE A 32 3.88 -14.95 1.50
CA PHE A 32 3.21 -13.67 1.39
C PHE A 32 3.64 -12.75 2.55
N GLU A 33 3.72 -11.45 2.28
CA GLU A 33 3.89 -10.43 3.32
C GLU A 33 2.55 -10.23 4.06
N GLU A 34 2.12 -11.24 4.84
CA GLU A 34 0.92 -11.14 5.68
C GLU A 34 1.19 -10.27 6.92
N ASP A 35 0.15 -9.60 7.43
CA ASP A 35 0.14 -8.86 8.71
C ASP A 35 1.15 -7.71 8.85
N ILE A 36 1.28 -6.87 7.81
CA ILE A 36 2.16 -5.70 7.87
C ILE A 36 1.54 -4.62 8.76
N THR A 37 1.99 -4.54 10.00
CA THR A 37 1.56 -3.49 10.93
C THR A 37 2.52 -2.31 10.96
N ARG A 38 1.98 -1.09 11.06
CA ARG A 38 2.78 0.15 11.14
C ARG A 38 2.13 1.18 12.06
N ILE A 39 2.96 1.98 12.72
CA ILE A 39 2.51 3.12 13.52
C ILE A 39 2.43 4.35 12.62
N VAL A 40 1.31 5.06 12.69
CA VAL A 40 1.15 6.35 12.01
C VAL A 40 2.06 7.39 12.67
N SER A 41 2.93 8.00 11.87
CA SER A 41 3.88 9.01 12.33
C SER A 41 3.18 10.33 12.72
N LYS A 42 3.92 11.23 13.39
CA LYS A 42 3.42 12.58 13.71
C LYS A 42 3.08 13.43 12.47
N GLU A 43 3.63 13.07 11.32
CA GLU A 43 3.37 13.71 10.02
C GLU A 43 2.10 13.16 9.36
N SER A 44 1.30 12.35 10.07
CA SER A 44 0.10 11.68 9.55
C SER A 44 0.40 10.73 8.37
N MET A 45 1.48 9.95 8.51
CA MET A 45 2.02 9.10 7.44
C MET A 45 2.33 7.69 7.93
N VAL A 46 2.23 6.73 7.01
CA VAL A 46 2.58 5.32 7.23
C VAL A 46 3.70 4.93 6.27
N ASN A 47 4.71 4.22 6.76
CA ASN A 47 5.85 3.77 5.94
C ASN A 47 5.58 2.37 5.36
N PHE A 48 5.63 2.25 4.03
CA PHE A 48 5.55 1.00 3.31
C PHE A 48 6.57 0.97 2.16
N ARG A 49 7.40 -0.08 2.08
CA ARG A 49 8.47 -0.26 1.07
C ARG A 49 9.29 1.02 0.78
N LYS A 50 9.79 1.68 1.84
CA LYS A 50 10.58 2.94 1.81
C LYS A 50 9.83 4.19 1.34
N CYS A 51 8.55 4.09 1.01
CA CYS A 51 7.68 5.22 0.68
C CYS A 51 6.74 5.53 1.85
N LYS A 52 6.30 6.78 1.93
CA LYS A 52 5.33 7.24 2.92
C LYS A 52 3.97 7.47 2.26
N TYR A 53 2.91 7.10 2.96
CA TYR A 53 1.53 7.21 2.49
C TYR A 53 0.70 7.91 3.55
N SER A 54 -0.05 8.94 3.13
CA SER A 54 -0.82 9.76 4.06
C SER A 54 -2.00 8.98 4.62
N VAL A 55 -2.35 9.33 5.85
CA VAL A 55 -3.60 8.96 6.49
C VAL A 55 -4.19 10.19 7.18
N ASP A 56 -5.42 10.07 7.67
CA ASP A 56 -6.05 11.16 8.42
C ASP A 56 -5.31 11.43 9.76
N PRO A 57 -5.07 12.71 10.13
CA PRO A 57 -4.40 13.09 11.38
C PRO A 57 -4.99 12.49 12.65
N ARG A 58 -6.28 12.10 12.65
CA ARG A 58 -6.91 11.42 13.79
C ARG A 58 -6.24 10.10 14.17
N TYR A 59 -5.50 9.49 13.24
CA TYR A 59 -4.83 8.22 13.44
C TYR A 59 -3.37 8.35 13.88
N ILE A 60 -2.84 9.56 14.08
CA ILE A 60 -1.47 9.77 14.56
C ILE A 60 -1.21 8.98 15.85
N GLY A 61 -0.13 8.19 15.86
CA GLY A 61 0.26 7.34 16.99
C GLY A 61 -0.55 6.05 17.13
N ARG A 62 -1.52 5.79 16.25
CA ARG A 62 -2.24 4.51 16.18
C ARG A 62 -1.45 3.49 15.36
N THR A 63 -1.57 2.22 15.73
CA THR A 63 -1.11 1.09 14.90
C THR A 63 -2.19 0.77 13.87
N VAL A 64 -1.79 0.65 12.61
CA VAL A 64 -2.63 0.32 11.47
C VAL A 64 -2.07 -0.90 10.76
N ASP A 65 -2.94 -1.64 10.11
CA ASP A 65 -2.60 -2.80 9.29
C ASP A 65 -2.52 -2.37 7.82
N ILE A 66 -1.60 -2.95 7.06
CA ILE A 66 -1.42 -2.68 5.64
C ILE A 66 -1.56 -3.98 4.88
N GLU A 67 -2.49 -3.99 3.95
CA GLU A 67 -2.71 -5.10 3.02
C GLU A 67 -2.46 -4.63 1.59
N LEU A 68 -2.13 -5.58 0.71
CA LEU A 68 -2.03 -5.37 -0.71
C LEU A 68 -3.32 -5.81 -1.39
N THR A 69 -3.73 -5.11 -2.44
CA THR A 69 -4.79 -5.62 -3.32
C THR A 69 -4.33 -6.87 -4.06
N ASP A 70 -5.26 -7.71 -4.53
CA ASP A 70 -4.95 -8.96 -5.26
C ASP A 70 -4.01 -8.78 -6.47
N ASN A 71 -4.05 -7.60 -7.10
CA ASN A 71 -3.19 -7.24 -8.23
C ASN A 71 -1.88 -6.54 -7.83
N GLU A 72 -1.63 -6.38 -6.53
CA GLU A 72 -0.47 -5.72 -5.92
C GLU A 72 -0.21 -4.28 -6.38
N GLN A 73 -1.21 -3.59 -6.93
CA GLN A 73 -1.05 -2.20 -7.41
C GLN A 73 -1.29 -1.16 -6.33
N ARG A 74 -2.00 -1.53 -5.26
CA ARG A 74 -2.45 -0.61 -4.22
C ARG A 74 -2.20 -1.18 -2.84
N ILE A 75 -1.91 -0.29 -1.90
CA ILE A 75 -2.01 -0.59 -0.48
C ILE A 75 -3.39 -0.21 0.04
N GLN A 76 -3.88 -0.97 1.00
CA GLN A 76 -5.06 -0.71 1.79
C GLN A 76 -4.64 -0.62 3.25
N ILE A 77 -4.97 0.49 3.89
CA ILE A 77 -4.60 0.76 5.28
C ILE A 77 -5.85 0.60 6.13
N TYR A 78 -5.77 -0.24 7.17
CA TYR A 78 -6.86 -0.58 8.06
C TYR A 78 -6.58 -0.14 9.49
N TYR A 79 -7.64 0.24 10.19
CA TYR A 79 -7.61 0.50 11.62
C TYR A 79 -8.80 -0.21 12.27
N ASN A 80 -8.54 -1.09 13.23
CA ASN A 80 -9.57 -1.90 13.90
C ASN A 80 -10.47 -2.69 12.91
N GLY A 81 -9.90 -3.18 11.82
CA GLY A 81 -10.63 -3.94 10.79
C GLY A 81 -11.41 -3.09 9.79
N GLU A 82 -11.42 -1.76 9.92
CA GLU A 82 -12.04 -0.86 8.94
C GLU A 82 -10.99 -0.24 8.02
N MET A 83 -11.24 -0.25 6.71
CA MET A 83 -10.37 0.40 5.74
C MET A 83 -10.44 1.92 5.90
N ILE A 84 -9.34 2.55 6.26
CA ILE A 84 -9.27 4.00 6.48
C ILE A 84 -8.73 4.77 5.27
N ARG A 85 -7.86 4.14 4.46
CA ARG A 85 -7.28 4.77 3.27
C ARG A 85 -6.76 3.71 2.30
N SER A 86 -6.67 4.07 1.02
CA SER A 86 -5.98 3.26 0.01
C SER A 86 -5.18 4.14 -0.93
N HIS A 87 -3.96 3.70 -1.25
CA HIS A 87 -3.03 4.41 -2.13
C HIS A 87 -2.54 3.49 -3.24
N ASN A 88 -2.19 4.06 -4.39
CA ASN A 88 -1.41 3.35 -5.40
C ASN A 88 0.02 3.17 -4.89
N ILE A 89 0.63 2.02 -5.15
CA ILE A 89 2.05 1.80 -4.86
C ILE A 89 2.85 2.58 -5.90
N THR A 90 3.74 3.43 -5.42
CA THR A 90 4.61 4.25 -6.28
C THR A 90 6.05 4.15 -5.82
N THR A 91 6.95 4.79 -6.57
CA THR A 91 8.33 5.05 -6.15
C THR A 91 8.49 6.43 -5.49
N ASN A 92 7.40 7.19 -5.35
CA ASN A 92 7.46 8.53 -4.79
C ASN A 92 7.65 8.44 -3.28
N GLN A 93 8.59 9.25 -2.76
CA GLN A 93 8.93 9.21 -1.34
C GLN A 93 7.72 9.55 -0.44
N PHE A 94 6.86 10.48 -0.89
CA PHE A 94 5.66 10.91 -0.17
C PHE A 94 4.44 10.82 -1.07
N ASN A 95 3.40 10.13 -0.60
CA ASN A 95 2.17 9.90 -1.33
C ASN A 95 1.01 10.47 -0.52
N TYR A 96 0.53 11.63 -0.93
CA TYR A 96 -0.54 12.35 -0.26
C TYR A 96 -1.88 12.15 -0.96
N ASP A 97 -2.89 11.75 -0.19
CA ASP A 97 -4.28 11.85 -0.61
C ASP A 97 -4.74 13.30 -0.51
N LYS A 98 -5.61 13.73 -1.44
CA LYS A 98 -6.11 15.11 -1.50
C LYS A 98 -6.86 15.51 -0.22
N GLN A 99 -7.65 14.60 0.36
CA GLN A 99 -8.40 14.86 1.58
C GLN A 99 -7.45 14.94 2.78
N ASP A 100 -6.48 14.05 2.84
CA ASP A 100 -5.49 14.05 3.93
C ASP A 100 -4.65 15.32 3.91
N ARG A 101 -4.27 15.87 2.75
CA ARG A 101 -3.55 17.16 2.65
C ARG A 101 -4.29 18.28 3.37
N VAL A 102 -5.58 18.45 3.08
CA VAL A 102 -6.41 19.49 3.70
C VAL A 102 -6.48 19.27 5.22
N ARG A 103 -6.71 18.04 5.66
CA ARG A 103 -6.82 17.71 7.08
C ARG A 103 -5.50 17.89 7.83
N ILE A 104 -4.38 17.48 7.25
CA ILE A 104 -3.04 17.65 7.81
C ILE A 104 -2.75 19.14 7.97
N LEU A 105 -2.91 19.93 6.91
CA LEU A 105 -2.69 21.38 6.94
C LEU A 105 -3.59 22.10 7.94
N GLY A 106 -4.88 21.75 7.98
CA GLY A 106 -5.83 22.32 8.95
C GLY A 106 -5.54 21.91 10.39
N SER A 107 -4.97 20.71 10.61
CA SER A 107 -4.63 20.23 11.95
C SER A 107 -3.31 20.78 12.48
N ASP A 108 -2.39 21.19 11.61
CA ASP A 108 -1.03 21.61 11.98
C ASP A 108 -0.84 23.13 11.87
N LEU A 109 -0.88 23.65 10.63
CA LEU A 109 -0.51 25.04 10.30
C LEU A 109 -1.70 26.01 10.27
N LEU A 110 -2.85 25.58 9.74
CA LEU A 110 -4.02 26.44 9.48
C LEU A 110 -5.18 26.14 10.45
N LYS A 111 -4.84 25.97 11.73
CA LYS A 111 -5.81 25.66 12.78
C LYS A 111 -6.93 26.71 12.85
N GLY A 112 -8.17 26.25 12.71
CA GLY A 112 -9.37 27.09 12.82
C GLY A 112 -9.79 27.81 11.53
N GLN A 113 -9.07 27.61 10.41
CA GLN A 113 -9.54 28.07 9.11
C GLN A 113 -10.56 27.09 8.50
N SER A 114 -11.37 27.59 7.57
CA SER A 114 -12.33 26.75 6.85
C SER A 114 -11.58 25.81 5.89
N GLU A 115 -12.16 24.64 5.60
CA GLU A 115 -11.59 23.71 4.61
C GLU A 115 -11.46 24.38 3.22
N GLN A 116 -12.33 25.35 2.90
CA GLN A 116 -12.30 26.10 1.64
C GLN A 116 -11.07 27.00 1.54
N ASP A 117 -10.73 27.70 2.62
CA ASP A 117 -9.55 28.58 2.67
C ASP A 117 -8.26 27.75 2.55
N ILE A 118 -8.20 26.61 3.25
CA ILE A 118 -7.07 25.68 3.18
C ILE A 118 -6.92 25.13 1.76
N GLN A 119 -8.03 24.78 1.10
CA GLN A 119 -7.99 24.28 -0.26
C GLN A 119 -7.55 25.34 -1.27
N ALA A 120 -7.96 26.59 -1.08
CA ALA A 120 -7.47 27.72 -1.88
C ALA A 120 -5.95 27.91 -1.71
N TYR A 121 -5.47 27.87 -0.46
CA TYR A 121 -4.04 27.95 -0.16
C TYR A 121 -3.24 26.82 -0.83
N ILE A 122 -3.75 25.58 -0.81
CA ILE A 122 -3.11 24.45 -1.51
C ILE A 122 -3.05 24.67 -3.02
N ALA A 123 -4.14 25.14 -3.62
CA ALA A 123 -4.19 25.38 -5.06
C ALA A 123 -3.20 26.47 -5.50
N GLU A 124 -3.09 27.54 -4.70
CA GLU A 124 -2.24 28.70 -4.96
C GLU A 124 -0.75 28.40 -4.75
N HIS A 125 -0.39 27.67 -3.69
CA HIS A 125 1.01 27.56 -3.27
C HIS A 125 1.64 26.17 -3.43
N LEU A 126 0.85 25.11 -3.55
CA LEU A 126 1.36 23.73 -3.48
C LEU A 126 1.14 22.92 -4.77
N SER A 127 0.40 23.44 -5.75
CA SER A 127 0.16 22.75 -7.03
C SER A 127 1.44 22.57 -7.86
N GLU A 128 2.43 23.44 -7.68
CA GLU A 128 3.72 23.39 -8.39
C GLU A 128 4.64 22.26 -7.89
N TYR A 129 4.48 21.83 -6.63
CA TYR A 129 5.36 20.84 -6.01
C TYR A 129 4.97 19.39 -6.32
N ASP A 130 3.79 19.16 -6.89
CA ASP A 130 3.31 17.82 -7.27
C ASP A 130 3.92 17.32 -8.61
N GLN A 131 4.71 18.15 -9.31
CA GLN A 131 5.27 17.83 -10.65
C GLN A 131 6.72 17.31 -10.64
N VAL A 132 7.35 17.12 -9.49
CA VAL A 132 8.78 16.76 -9.37
C VAL A 132 8.97 15.35 -8.87
#